data_AF-A0A1V6GZK3-F1
#
_entry.id   AF-A0A1V6GZK3-F1
#
_cell.length_a   1.000
_cell.length_b   1.000
_cell.length_c   1.000
_cell.angle_alpha   90.00
_cell.angle_beta   90.00
_cell.angle_gamma   90.00
#
_symmetry.space_group_name_H-M   'P 1'
#
loop_
_entity.id
_entity.type
_entity.pdbx_description
1 polymer ?
#
loop_
_entity_poly.entity_id
_entity_poly.type
_entity_poly.pdbx_seq_one_letter_code
_entity_poly.pdbx_strand_id
1 'polypeptide(L)'
;MTCWTITKDYLADPNARPGTNSNAVGIVGRPCGARLTAQQIIEHPDAKRFRMLDDDGEINYEGYIVGSDEFAPLDHFGEPNAGCTSIQVQENGAWVYV
;
A
#
# COMPACT_ATOMS: atom_id res chain seq x y z
N MET A 1 -12.93 -5.07 7.91
CA MET A 1 -12.29 -5.69 6.73
C MET A 1 -11.50 -4.59 6.07
N THR A 2 -10.20 -4.78 5.91
CA THR A 2 -9.32 -3.75 5.39
C THR A 2 -8.71 -4.23 4.08
N CYS A 3 -8.85 -3.41 3.04
CA CYS A 3 -8.40 -3.69 1.69
C CYS A 3 -7.36 -2.65 1.33
N TRP A 4 -6.20 -3.05 0.83
CA TRP A 4 -5.21 -2.10 0.33
C TRP A 4 -4.71 -2.55 -1.04
N THR A 5 -4.30 -1.59 -1.86
CA THR A 5 -3.64 -1.86 -3.13
C THR A 5 -2.45 -0.95 -3.30
N ILE A 6 -1.35 -1.50 -3.80
CA ILE A 6 -0.18 -0.71 -4.20
C ILE A 6 -0.39 -0.24 -5.63
N THR A 7 -0.29 1.07 -5.84
CA THR A 7 -0.45 1.70 -7.16
C THR A 7 0.86 2.16 -7.75
N LYS A 8 1.84 2.44 -6.89
CA LYS A 8 3.16 2.87 -7.29
C LYS A 8 4.19 2.20 -6.40
N ASP A 9 5.19 1.64 -7.06
CA ASP A 9 6.34 1.01 -6.44
C ASP A 9 7.57 1.74 -6.97
N TYR A 10 8.34 2.36 -6.07
CA TYR A 10 9.57 3.08 -6.39
C TYR A 10 10.79 2.16 -6.39
N LEU A 11 10.69 1.01 -5.73
CA LEU A 11 11.70 -0.04 -5.73
C LEU A 11 11.52 -1.02 -6.89
N ALA A 12 10.47 -0.84 -7.70
CA ALA A 12 10.16 -1.73 -8.81
C ALA A 12 11.33 -1.83 -9.78
N ASP A 13 11.78 -3.07 -10.03
CA ASP A 13 12.74 -3.31 -11.11
C ASP A 13 12.04 -3.04 -12.45
N PRO A 14 12.60 -2.21 -13.33
CA PRO A 14 11.98 -1.87 -14.61
C PRO A 14 11.76 -3.08 -15.52
N ASN A 15 12.44 -4.20 -15.27
CA ASN A 15 12.27 -5.45 -16.01
C ASN A 15 11.32 -6.45 -15.31
N ALA A 16 10.89 -6.17 -14.07
CA ALA A 16 9.99 -7.04 -13.32
C ALA A 16 8.53 -6.83 -13.71
N ARG A 17 7.80 -7.94 -13.76
CA ARG A 17 6.36 -7.93 -14.07
C ARG A 17 5.57 -7.37 -12.87
N PRO A 18 4.62 -6.46 -13.09
CA PRO A 18 3.71 -5.98 -12.05
C PRO A 18 2.99 -7.13 -11.34
N GLY A 19 2.72 -6.97 -10.05
CA GLY A 19 2.11 -8.00 -9.20
C GLY A 19 3.12 -9.01 -8.63
N THR A 20 4.43 -8.70 -8.67
CA THR A 20 5.48 -9.54 -8.08
C THR A 20 6.19 -8.79 -6.97
N ASN A 21 6.95 -9.49 -6.12
CA ASN A 21 7.70 -8.86 -5.04
C ASN A 21 8.72 -7.82 -5.55
N SER A 22 9.18 -7.95 -6.80
CA SER A 22 10.08 -7.01 -7.47
C SER A 22 9.35 -5.89 -8.23
N ASN A 23 8.02 -5.93 -8.33
CA ASN A 23 7.17 -4.87 -8.84
C ASN A 23 5.77 -5.03 -8.24
N ALA A 24 5.55 -4.39 -7.10
CA ALA A 24 4.38 -4.54 -6.27
C ALA A 24 3.13 -3.83 -6.81
N VAL A 25 3.24 -3.13 -7.95
CA VAL A 25 2.11 -2.43 -8.56
C VAL A 25 1.00 -3.41 -8.88
N GLY A 26 -0.20 -3.12 -8.36
CA GLY A 26 -1.39 -3.95 -8.53
C GLY A 26 -1.52 -5.09 -7.51
N ILE A 27 -0.58 -5.24 -6.57
CA ILE A 27 -0.75 -6.15 -5.43
C ILE A 27 -1.87 -5.61 -4.55
N VAL A 28 -2.80 -6.50 -4.21
CA VAL A 28 -3.92 -6.24 -3.31
C VAL A 28 -3.75 -7.08 -2.04
N GLY A 29 -3.82 -6.42 -0.89
CA GLY A 29 -3.77 -7.05 0.41
C GLY A 29 -5.01 -7.84 0.77
N ARG A 30 -4.82 -9.08 1.25
CA ARG A 30 -5.88 -9.81 1.97
C ARG A 30 -5.92 -9.34 3.44
N PRO A 31 -7.08 -9.28 4.10
CA PRO A 31 -8.40 -9.72 3.65
C PRO A 31 -9.19 -8.54 3.05
N CYS A 32 -8.82 -8.09 1.85
CA CYS A 32 -9.85 -7.64 0.93
C CYS A 32 -10.81 -8.83 0.74
N GLY A 33 -12.06 -8.71 1.16
CA GLY A 33 -13.01 -9.82 1.18
C GLY A 33 -13.30 -10.34 -0.23
N ALA A 34 -12.38 -11.10 -0.84
CA ALA A 34 -12.38 -11.76 -2.15
C ALA A 34 -13.04 -11.04 -3.34
N ARG A 35 -13.40 -9.75 -3.24
CA ARG A 35 -14.31 -9.08 -4.18
C ARG A 35 -13.79 -7.77 -4.74
N LEU A 36 -12.94 -7.03 -4.05
CA LEU A 36 -12.51 -5.70 -4.50
C LEU A 36 -11.22 -5.78 -5.31
N THR A 37 -11.27 -5.28 -6.54
CA THR A 37 -10.07 -5.10 -7.38
C THR A 37 -9.31 -3.84 -6.99
N ALA A 38 -8.05 -3.71 -7.42
CA ALA A 38 -7.26 -2.50 -7.20
C ALA A 38 -8.01 -1.22 -7.62
N GLN A 39 -8.68 -1.24 -8.79
CA GLN A 39 -9.51 -0.13 -9.24
C GLN A 39 -10.66 0.17 -8.27
N GLN A 40 -11.37 -0.84 -7.78
CA GLN A 40 -12.48 -0.62 -6.85
C GLN A 40 -12.03 -0.07 -5.50
N ILE A 41 -10.81 -0.39 -5.06
CA ILE A 41 -10.20 0.21 -3.86
C ILE A 41 -9.89 1.68 -4.12
N ILE A 42 -9.36 2.03 -5.29
CA ILE A 42 -9.05 3.42 -5.68
C ILE A 42 -10.33 4.26 -5.82
N GLU A 43 -11.39 3.68 -6.38
CA GLU A 43 -12.69 4.35 -6.58
C GLU A 43 -13.58 4.35 -5.33
N HIS A 44 -13.15 3.72 -4.23
CA HIS A 44 -13.96 3.63 -3.03
C HIS A 44 -14.07 5.00 -2.32
N PRO A 45 -15.25 5.40 -1.82
CA PRO A 45 -15.42 6.69 -1.14
C PRO A 45 -14.55 6.80 0.13
N ASP A 46 -14.37 5.71 0.87
CA ASP A 46 -13.49 5.62 2.05
C ASP A 46 -12.02 5.29 1.71
N ALA A 47 -11.60 5.42 0.44
CA ALA A 47 -10.21 5.17 0.06
C ALA A 47 -9.30 6.28 0.59
N LYS A 48 -8.41 5.93 1.51
CA LYS A 48 -7.32 6.79 1.96
C LYS A 48 -6.06 6.46 1.18
N ARG A 49 -5.28 7.48 0.82
CA ARG A 49 -3.93 7.26 0.28
C ARG A 49 -2.99 6.87 1.40
N PHE A 50 -2.11 5.91 1.14
CA PHE A 50 -1.02 5.59 2.04
C PHE A 50 0.30 5.56 1.29
N ARG A 51 1.39 5.80 2.00
CA ARG A 51 2.74 5.66 1.51
C ARG A 51 3.62 5.00 2.57
N MET A 52 4.45 4.08 2.14
CA MET A 52 5.37 3.34 3.01
C MET A 52 6.78 3.88 2.84
N LEU A 53 7.47 4.03 3.96
CA LEU A 53 8.83 4.56 4.02
C LEU A 53 9.76 3.52 4.63
N ASP A 54 11.02 3.51 4.19
CA ASP A 54 12.09 2.78 4.89
C ASP A 54 12.64 3.57 6.08
N ASP A 55 13.67 2.99 6.70
CA ASP A 55 14.41 3.54 7.84
C ASP A 55 15.11 4.88 7.51
N ASP A 56 15.46 5.11 6.24
CA ASP A 56 16.05 6.35 5.75
C ASP A 56 14.98 7.43 5.43
N GLY A 57 13.70 7.08 5.49
CA GLY A 57 12.58 7.98 5.21
C GLY A 57 12.31 8.18 3.72
N GLU A 58 12.79 7.28 2.86
CA GLU A 58 12.48 7.28 1.44
C GLU A 58 11.17 6.54 1.17
N ILE A 59 10.35 7.10 0.27
CA ILE A 59 9.05 6.51 -0.08
C ILE A 59 9.30 5.34 -1.03
N ASN A 60 9.08 4.13 -0.54
CA ASN A 60 9.24 2.91 -1.33
C ASN A 60 7.95 2.53 -2.07
N TYR A 61 6.80 2.77 -1.45
CA TYR A 61 5.50 2.40 -2.03
C TYR A 61 4.44 3.46 -1.79
N GLU A 62 3.52 3.58 -2.74
CA GLU A 62 2.29 4.36 -2.59
C GLU A 62 1.08 3.57 -3.05
N GLY A 63 -0.02 3.73 -2.32
CA GLY A 63 -1.23 2.96 -2.55
C GLY A 63 -2.48 3.60 -1.97
N TYR A 64 -3.56 2.83 -2.04
CA TYR A 64 -4.85 3.19 -1.46
C TYR A 64 -5.30 2.10 -0.50
N ILE A 65 -5.83 2.50 0.64
CA ILE A 65 -6.36 1.62 1.67
C ILE A 65 -7.81 2.01 1.99
N VAL A 66 -8.64 1.01 2.17
CA VAL A 66 -10.06 1.11 2.51
C VAL A 66 -10.28 0.25 3.74
N GLY A 67 -10.66 0.89 4.84
CA GLY A 67 -10.90 0.24 6.12
C GLY A 67 -10.27 1.00 7.26
N SER A 68 -10.29 0.38 8.44
CA SER A 68 -9.82 0.98 9.69
C SER A 68 -8.41 0.53 10.09
N ASP A 69 -7.86 -0.46 9.39
CA ASP A 69 -6.56 -1.05 9.74
C ASP A 69 -5.45 -0.47 8.86
N GLU A 70 -4.92 0.66 9.30
CA GLU A 70 -3.97 1.45 8.53
C GLU A 70 -2.57 0.82 8.42
N PHE A 71 -2.27 -0.14 9.31
CA PHE A 71 -1.03 -0.93 9.31
C PHE A 71 -1.05 -2.15 8.40
N ALA A 72 -2.23 -2.64 7.97
CA ALA A 72 -2.34 -3.81 7.11
C ALA A 72 -1.37 -3.87 5.91
N PRO A 73 -1.12 -2.81 5.12
CA PRO A 73 -0.13 -2.84 4.05
C PRO A 73 1.32 -2.98 4.54
N LEU A 74 1.66 -2.40 5.69
CA LEU A 74 2.98 -2.53 6.29
C LEU A 74 3.18 -3.96 6.82
N ASP A 75 2.26 -4.45 7.65
CA ASP A 75 2.31 -5.79 8.25
C ASP A 75 2.27 -6.91 7.21
N HIS A 76 1.45 -6.75 6.16
CA HIS A 76 1.26 -7.82 5.17
C HIS A 76 2.30 -7.80 4.04
N PHE A 77 2.94 -6.67 3.77
CA PHE A 77 3.83 -6.53 2.61
C PHE A 77 5.07 -5.68 2.88
N GLY A 78 4.91 -4.48 3.47
CA GLY A 78 6.02 -3.56 3.67
C GLY A 78 7.18 -4.15 4.48
N GLU A 79 6.90 -4.63 5.69
CA GLU A 79 7.91 -5.21 6.58
C GLU A 79 8.51 -6.52 6.02
N PRO A 80 7.71 -7.52 5.57
CA PRO A 80 8.26 -8.79 5.10
C PRO A 80 8.91 -8.75 3.71
N ASN A 81 8.49 -7.84 2.82
CA ASN A 81 8.97 -7.83 1.43
C ASN A 81 10.00 -6.74 1.14
N ALA A 82 9.93 -5.59 1.82
CA ALA A 82 10.70 -4.42 1.43
C ALA A 82 11.42 -3.71 2.58
N GLY A 83 11.32 -4.24 3.81
CA GLY A 83 11.94 -3.62 4.97
C GLY A 83 11.42 -2.22 5.25
N CYS A 84 10.19 -1.90 4.82
CA CYS A 84 9.57 -0.65 5.21
C CYS A 84 9.38 -0.65 6.73
N THR A 85 9.82 0.41 7.40
CA THR A 85 9.74 0.55 8.86
C THR A 85 8.60 1.44 9.29
N SER A 86 8.07 2.24 8.35
CA SER A 86 7.06 3.25 8.65
C SER A 86 5.99 3.29 7.56
N ILE A 87 4.78 3.66 7.96
CA ILE A 87 3.68 3.96 7.05
C ILE A 87 3.04 5.29 7.40
N GLN A 88 2.68 6.03 6.36
CA GLN A 88 1.90 7.25 6.48
C GLN A 88 0.61 7.12 5.71
N VAL A 89 -0.49 7.54 6.34
CA VAL A 89 -1.82 7.58 5.71
C VAL A 89 -2.27 9.02 5.61
N GLN A 90 -2.93 9.35 4.50
CA GLN A 90 -3.47 10.67 4.26
C GLN A 90 -4.83 10.81 4.96
N GLU A 91 -4.86 11.61 6.02
CA GLU A 91 -6.07 11.97 6.74
C GLU A 91 -6.32 13.48 6.62
N ASN A 92 -7.52 13.87 6.17
CA ASN A 92 -7.91 15.28 6.01
C ASN A 92 -6.91 16.13 5.19
N GLY A 93 -6.22 15.51 4.23
CA GLY A 93 -5.21 16.17 3.40
C GLY A 93 -3.81 16.28 4.03
N ALA A 94 -3.64 15.84 5.29
CA ALA A 94 -2.35 15.73 5.95
C ALA A 94 -1.85 14.28 5.94
N TRP A 95 -0.54 14.09 5.83
CA TRP A 95 0.09 12.78 6.00
C TRP A 95 0.35 12.54 7.48
N VAL A 96 -0.30 11.52 8.04
CA VAL A 96 -0.18 11.14 9.45
C VAL A 96 0.62 9.85 9.51
N TYR A 97 1.65 9.81 10.37
CA TYR A 97 2.33 8.57 10.71
C TYR A 97 1.38 7.73 11.54
N VAL A 98 1.19 6.49 11.11
CA VAL A 98 0.34 5.54 11.81
C VAL A 98 1.22 4.75 12.76
#